data_AF-A0A379VMQ3-F1
#
_entry.id   AF-A0A379VMQ3-F1
#
_cell.length_a   1.000
_cell.length_b   1.000
_cell.length_c   1.000
_cell.angle_alpha   90.00
_cell.angle_beta   90.00
_cell.angle_gamma   90.00
#
_symmetry.space_group_name_H-M   'P 1'
#
loop_
_entity.id
_entity.type
_entity.pdbx_description
1 polymer ?
#
loop_
_entity_poly.entity_id
_entity_poly.type
_entity_poly.pdbx_seq_one_letter_code
_entity_poly.pdbx_strand_id
1 'polypeptide(L)'
;MMLSKSQNDKIVTTLDAGLQRQLEDLARAWKGRLPARSSLAMIVVDHTDMSVRGWVGSVDLNDDSRFGHVDMVTAIRSPGSVLKPFVYGLALDDGLIHPASLLQDVPRRTGDYRPGNFDSGFHGPVSMSDALVRSLNLPAVQVLEAYGPKRFAAKLA
;
A
#
# COMPACT_ATOMS: atom_id res chain seq x y z
N MET A 1 20.38 -5.51 28.98
CA MET A 1 21.75 -5.45 28.42
C MET A 1 21.94 -4.01 27.96
N MET A 2 22.71 -3.23 28.73
CA MET A 2 22.91 -1.81 28.51
C MET A 2 23.69 -1.56 27.22
N LEU A 3 23.22 -0.63 26.40
CA LEU A 3 23.99 -0.10 25.27
C LEU A 3 25.12 0.79 25.81
N SER A 4 26.29 0.21 26.10
CA SER A 4 27.52 0.98 26.03
C SER A 4 27.94 1.07 24.55
N LYS A 5 27.35 2.01 23.80
CA LYS A 5 27.96 2.43 22.54
C LYS A 5 28.92 3.58 22.83
N SER A 6 30.17 3.37 22.45
CA SER A 6 31.25 4.35 22.46
C SER A 6 30.80 5.66 21.79
N GLN A 7 31.17 6.82 22.34
CA GLN A 7 30.88 8.13 21.73
C GLN A 7 31.51 8.32 20.32
N ASN A 8 32.29 7.35 19.83
CA ASN A 8 32.98 7.41 18.53
C ASN A 8 32.31 6.64 17.39
N ASP A 9 31.15 6.00 17.59
CA ASP A 9 30.49 5.26 16.50
C ASP A 9 29.62 6.20 15.65
N LYS A 10 30.19 6.71 14.54
CA LYS A 10 29.42 7.48 13.54
C LYS A 10 28.54 6.54 12.72
N ILE A 11 27.22 6.62 12.92
CA ILE A 11 26.24 5.96 12.07
C ILE A 11 25.92 6.87 10.88
N VAL A 12 26.28 6.44 9.68
CA VAL A 12 25.89 7.11 8.43
C VAL A 12 24.63 6.43 7.91
N THR A 13 23.57 7.20 7.70
CA THR A 13 22.30 6.70 7.14
C THR A 13 22.18 7.10 5.67
N THR A 14 21.17 6.56 5.00
CA THR A 14 20.78 6.94 3.63
C THR A 14 19.80 8.10 3.58
N LEU A 15 19.37 8.62 4.74
CA LEU A 15 18.35 9.67 4.82
C LEU A 15 18.87 10.97 4.21
N ASP A 16 18.03 11.59 3.41
CA ASP A 16 18.23 12.93 2.92
C ASP A 16 17.62 13.93 3.91
N ALA A 17 18.46 14.73 4.57
CA ALA A 17 18.00 15.67 5.60
C ALA A 17 17.09 16.78 5.07
N GLY A 18 17.19 17.13 3.78
CA GLY A 18 16.30 18.11 3.15
C GLY A 18 14.91 17.53 2.93
N LEU A 19 14.85 16.36 2.29
CA LEU A 19 13.62 15.61 2.05
C LEU A 19 12.92 15.24 3.36
N GLN A 20 13.67 14.75 4.34
CA GLN A 20 13.13 14.37 5.65
C GLN A 20 12.36 15.51 6.30
N ARG A 21 12.93 16.73 6.32
CA ARG A 21 12.26 17.92 6.86
C ARG A 21 10.97 18.26 6.10
N GLN A 22 10.98 18.14 4.77
CA GLN A 22 9.78 18.38 3.95
C GLN A 22 8.66 17.37 4.26
N LEU A 23 9.01 16.09 4.45
CA LEU A 23 8.04 15.06 4.83
C LEU A 23 7.47 15.34 6.22
N GLU A 24 8.30 15.71 7.20
CA GLU A 24 7.85 16.07 8.53
C GLU A 24 6.94 17.32 8.55
N ASP A 25 7.27 18.34 7.76
CA ASP A 25 6.44 19.53 7.59
C ASP A 25 5.08 19.17 6.98
N LEU A 26 5.06 18.30 5.98
CA LEU A 26 3.83 17.79 5.39
C LEU A 26 2.98 17.04 6.43
N ALA A 27 3.60 16.14 7.20
CA ALA A 27 2.90 15.40 8.26
C ALA A 27 2.28 16.36 9.30
N ARG A 28 3.03 17.36 9.77
CA ARG A 28 2.54 18.39 10.69
C ARG A 28 1.39 19.20 10.11
N ALA A 29 1.47 19.58 8.83
CA ALA A 29 0.40 20.33 8.16
C ALA A 29 -0.92 19.54 8.07
N TRP A 30 -0.85 18.21 7.99
CA TRP A 30 -2.02 17.33 7.98
C TRP A 30 -2.57 17.01 9.37
N LYS A 31 -1.81 17.21 10.45
CA LYS A 31 -2.20 16.86 11.83
C LYS A 31 -3.61 17.31 12.21
N GLY A 32 -3.95 18.56 11.92
CA GLY A 32 -5.25 19.15 12.27
C GLY A 32 -6.44 18.62 11.44
N ARG A 33 -6.17 17.99 10.29
CA ARG A 33 -7.20 17.44 9.39
C ARG A 33 -7.51 15.98 9.68
N LEU A 34 -6.64 15.29 10.42
CA LEU A 34 -6.79 13.88 10.74
C LEU A 34 -7.78 13.69 11.90
N PRO A 35 -8.71 12.71 11.80
CA PRO A 35 -9.59 12.35 12.91
C PRO A 35 -8.82 12.08 14.20
N ALA A 36 -9.48 12.24 15.34
CA ALA A 36 -8.86 11.92 16.63
C ALA A 36 -8.26 10.51 16.64
N ARG A 37 -7.13 10.34 17.32
CA ARG A 37 -6.42 9.05 17.45
C ARG A 37 -6.00 8.41 16.12
N SER A 38 -5.90 9.19 15.05
CA SER A 38 -5.34 8.76 13.76
C SER A 38 -3.88 9.21 13.62
N SER A 39 -3.11 8.40 12.90
CA SER A 39 -1.71 8.65 12.54
C SER A 39 -1.53 8.61 11.02
N LEU A 40 -0.31 8.82 10.55
CA LEU A 40 0.10 8.86 9.15
C LEU A 40 1.55 8.36 9.08
N ALA A 41 1.89 7.68 8.00
CA ALA A 41 3.26 7.29 7.70
C ALA A 41 3.63 7.68 6.26
N MET A 42 4.91 7.99 6.05
CA MET A 42 5.50 8.22 4.73
C MET A 42 6.88 7.58 4.70
N ILE A 43 7.16 6.86 3.61
CA ILE A 43 8.48 6.33 3.30
C ILE A 43 8.83 6.73 1.87
N VAL A 44 10.04 7.21 1.67
CA VAL A 44 10.58 7.50 0.34
C VAL A 44 11.79 6.62 0.12
N VAL A 45 11.71 5.81 -0.94
CA VAL A 45 12.74 4.85 -1.34
C VAL A 45 13.24 5.23 -2.72
N ASP A 46 14.55 5.30 -2.90
CA ASP A 46 15.15 5.43 -4.21
C ASP A 46 15.00 4.11 -4.96
N HIS A 47 14.29 4.09 -6.07
CA HIS A 47 14.01 2.87 -6.83
C HIS A 47 15.24 2.28 -7.55
N THR A 48 16.35 3.01 -7.64
CA THR A 48 17.56 2.56 -8.35
C THR A 48 18.45 1.69 -7.46
N ASP A 49 18.61 2.06 -6.18
CA ASP A 49 19.45 1.36 -5.21
C ASP A 49 18.69 0.86 -3.98
N MET A 50 17.38 1.11 -3.92
CA MET A 50 16.47 0.78 -2.82
C MET A 50 16.84 1.46 -1.49
N SER A 51 17.64 2.52 -1.52
CA SER A 51 17.99 3.28 -0.32
C SER A 51 16.79 4.06 0.22
N VAL A 52 16.62 4.03 1.54
CA VAL A 52 15.58 4.82 2.21
C VAL A 52 16.06 6.27 2.33
N ARG A 53 15.42 7.18 1.61
CA ARG A 53 15.77 8.60 1.58
C ARG A 53 14.96 9.43 2.57
N GLY A 54 13.79 8.95 2.99
CA GLY A 54 12.95 9.61 3.98
C GLY A 54 12.06 8.63 4.74
N TRP A 55 11.84 8.88 6.03
CA TRP A 55 11.09 8.00 6.94
C TRP A 55 10.32 8.82 7.97
N VAL A 56 9.00 8.82 7.87
CA VAL A 56 8.09 9.44 8.83
C VAL A 56 7.14 8.36 9.34
N GLY A 57 7.38 7.91 10.57
CA GLY A 57 6.58 6.85 11.20
C GLY A 57 5.29 7.33 11.84
N SER A 58 5.14 8.63 12.11
CA SER A 58 3.93 9.19 12.71
C SER A 58 3.78 10.67 12.35
N VAL A 59 2.59 11.21 12.57
CA VAL A 59 2.27 12.63 12.35
C VAL A 59 3.14 13.54 13.22
N ASP A 60 3.29 13.16 14.48
CA ASP A 60 4.00 13.89 15.52
C ASP A 60 4.39 12.91 16.63
N LEU A 61 5.69 12.72 16.83
CA LEU A 61 6.24 11.79 17.83
C LEU A 61 5.87 12.20 19.27
N ASN A 62 5.56 13.48 19.51
CA ASN A 62 5.28 14.03 20.84
C ASN A 62 3.78 14.04 21.20
N ASP A 63 2.91 13.49 20.35
CA ASP A 63 1.46 13.47 20.57
C ASP A 63 0.98 12.09 21.05
N ASP A 64 1.01 11.87 22.36
CA ASP A 64 0.55 10.62 23.00
C ASP A 64 -0.93 10.34 22.77
N SER A 65 -1.77 11.37 22.58
CA SER A 65 -3.21 11.18 22.32
C SER A 65 -3.48 10.43 21.01
N ARG A 66 -2.51 10.43 20.10
CA ARG A 66 -2.53 9.76 18.79
C ARG A 66 -1.59 8.57 18.70
N PHE A 67 -0.98 8.16 19.81
CA PHE A 67 0.04 7.13 19.86
C PHE A 67 1.25 7.48 18.97
N GLY A 68 1.75 8.72 19.08
CA GLY A 68 2.83 9.24 18.23
C GLY A 68 4.11 8.41 18.20
N HIS A 69 4.36 7.59 19.23
CA HIS A 69 5.50 6.68 19.32
C HIS A 69 5.36 5.40 18.46
N VAL A 70 4.19 5.13 17.88
CA VAL A 70 3.98 3.98 17.00
C VAL A 70 4.47 4.31 15.60
N ASP A 71 5.49 3.60 15.14
CA ASP A 71 5.98 3.69 13.77
C ASP A 71 5.03 2.97 12.80
N MET A 72 4.19 3.76 12.15
CA MET A 72 3.20 3.32 11.17
C MET A 72 3.82 2.83 9.85
N VAL A 73 5.11 3.08 9.58
CA VAL A 73 5.80 2.49 8.43
C VAL A 73 6.00 0.99 8.64
N THR A 74 6.25 0.56 9.89
CA THR A 74 6.46 -0.86 10.23
C THR A 74 5.19 -1.57 10.70
N ALA A 75 4.13 -0.82 10.99
CA ALA A 75 2.88 -1.37 11.50
C ALA A 75 2.14 -2.20 10.43
N ILE A 76 1.74 -3.42 10.80
CA ILE A 76 0.96 -4.30 9.91
C ILE A 76 -0.43 -3.72 9.69
N ARG A 77 -0.80 -3.52 8.43
CA ARG A 77 -2.13 -3.03 8.00
C ARG A 77 -2.59 -3.80 6.77
N SER A 78 -3.90 -3.84 6.57
CA SER A 78 -4.43 -4.33 5.29
C SER A 78 -3.99 -3.37 4.18
N PRO A 79 -3.31 -3.84 3.13
CA PRO A 79 -2.90 -3.01 2.00
C PRO A 79 -4.12 -2.56 1.17
N GLY A 80 -5.22 -3.31 1.20
CA GLY A 80 -6.42 -3.02 0.40
C GLY A 80 -6.12 -3.07 -1.11
N SER A 81 -6.70 -2.14 -1.87
CA SER A 81 -6.60 -2.12 -3.34
C SER A 81 -5.18 -1.93 -3.89
N VAL A 82 -4.20 -1.53 -3.07
CA VAL A 82 -2.80 -1.42 -3.52
C VAL A 82 -2.16 -2.79 -3.86
N LEU A 83 -2.83 -3.91 -3.52
CA LEU A 83 -2.44 -5.24 -3.98
C LEU A 83 -2.82 -5.54 -5.44
N LYS A 84 -3.81 -4.84 -6.01
CA LYS A 84 -4.32 -5.15 -7.35
C LYS A 84 -3.26 -5.10 -8.45
N PRO A 85 -2.33 -4.13 -8.48
CA PRO A 85 -1.23 -4.14 -9.45
C PRO A 85 -0.43 -5.45 -9.45
N PHE A 86 -0.18 -6.06 -8.28
CA PHE A 86 0.52 -7.33 -8.19
C PHE A 86 -0.31 -8.50 -8.74
N VAL A 87 -1.62 -8.51 -8.46
CA VAL A 87 -2.54 -9.54 -9.01
C VAL A 87 -2.53 -9.50 -10.53
N TYR A 88 -2.68 -8.31 -11.12
CA TYR A 88 -2.66 -8.14 -12.57
C TYR A 88 -1.28 -8.39 -13.17
N GLY A 89 -0.21 -7.88 -12.54
CA GLY A 89 1.17 -8.06 -13.00
C GLY A 89 1.58 -9.53 -13.08
N LEU A 90 1.33 -10.29 -12.01
CA LEU A 90 1.65 -11.72 -12.00
C LEU A 90 0.82 -12.52 -13.01
N ALA A 91 -0.44 -12.13 -13.26
CA ALA A 91 -1.26 -12.75 -14.29
C ALA A 91 -0.83 -12.37 -15.72
N LEU A 92 -0.32 -11.15 -15.91
CA LEU A 92 0.28 -10.70 -17.17
C LEU A 92 1.57 -11.46 -17.47
N ASP A 93 2.45 -11.61 -16.48
CA ASP A 93 3.73 -12.33 -16.61
C ASP A 93 3.54 -13.79 -17.05
N ASP A 94 2.47 -14.43 -16.58
CA ASP A 94 2.08 -15.78 -16.94
C ASP A 94 1.32 -15.88 -18.28
N GLY A 95 1.01 -14.75 -18.91
CA GLY A 95 0.19 -14.70 -20.13
C GLY A 95 -1.28 -15.09 -19.93
N LEU A 96 -1.78 -15.11 -18.68
CA LEU A 96 -3.17 -15.45 -18.37
C LEU A 96 -4.15 -14.38 -18.86
N ILE A 97 -3.71 -13.13 -18.85
CA ILE A 97 -4.45 -11.96 -19.32
C ILE A 97 -3.51 -11.04 -20.12
N HIS A 98 -4.10 -10.07 -20.82
CA HIS A 98 -3.41 -8.97 -21.48
C HIS A 98 -4.20 -7.66 -21.27
N PRO A 99 -3.67 -6.47 -21.60
CA PRO A 99 -4.32 -5.17 -21.35
C PRO A 99 -5.78 -5.06 -21.83
N ALA A 100 -6.09 -5.68 -22.97
CA ALA A 100 -7.42 -5.67 -23.58
C ALA A 100 -8.28 -6.89 -23.24
N SER A 101 -7.83 -7.78 -22.33
CA SER A 101 -8.66 -8.90 -21.87
C SER A 101 -9.95 -8.38 -21.26
N LEU A 102 -11.06 -8.99 -21.65
CA LEU A 102 -12.39 -8.60 -21.19
C LEU A 102 -12.69 -9.24 -19.83
N LEU A 103 -12.82 -8.42 -18.81
CA LEU A 103 -13.16 -8.80 -17.44
C LEU A 103 -14.60 -8.40 -17.12
N GLN A 104 -15.20 -9.08 -16.14
CA GLN A 104 -16.60 -8.91 -15.79
C GLN A 104 -16.74 -8.10 -14.51
N ASP A 105 -17.25 -6.87 -14.65
CA ASP A 105 -17.70 -6.04 -13.54
C ASP A 105 -19.23 -6.08 -13.43
N VAL A 106 -19.74 -7.27 -13.08
CA VAL A 106 -21.17 -7.59 -12.97
C VAL A 106 -21.45 -8.21 -11.60
N PRO A 107 -22.70 -8.16 -11.08
CA PRO A 107 -23.02 -8.75 -9.78
C PRO A 107 -22.55 -10.21 -9.67
N ARG A 108 -21.72 -10.50 -8.65
CA ARG A 108 -21.24 -11.85 -8.35
C ARG A 108 -21.67 -12.26 -6.93
N ARG A 109 -21.98 -13.55 -6.78
CA ARG A 109 -22.27 -14.18 -5.48
C ARG A 109 -21.52 -15.49 -5.42
N THR A 110 -20.61 -15.62 -4.45
CA THR A 110 -19.89 -16.86 -4.17
C THR A 110 -20.16 -17.23 -2.73
N GLY A 111 -21.13 -18.13 -2.50
CA GLY A 111 -21.69 -18.35 -1.17
C GLY A 111 -22.27 -17.05 -0.58
N ASP A 112 -21.82 -16.68 0.62
CA ASP A 112 -22.21 -15.43 1.28
C ASP A 112 -21.38 -14.21 0.85
N TYR A 113 -20.31 -14.42 0.07
CA TYR A 113 -19.44 -13.34 -0.38
C TYR A 113 -20.08 -12.58 -1.55
N ARG A 114 -20.24 -11.26 -1.36
CA ARG A 114 -20.82 -10.32 -2.32
C ARG A 114 -19.88 -9.13 -2.51
N PRO A 115 -18.85 -9.25 -3.36
CA PRO A 115 -17.97 -8.14 -3.65
C PRO A 115 -18.75 -7.04 -4.37
N GLY A 116 -18.58 -5.80 -3.93
CA GLY A 116 -19.05 -4.59 -4.60
C GLY A 116 -17.89 -3.66 -4.91
N ASN A 117 -18.07 -2.76 -5.88
CA ASN A 117 -17.13 -1.66 -6.10
C ASN A 117 -17.35 -0.54 -5.08
N PHE A 118 -16.35 0.33 -4.94
CA PHE A 118 -16.43 1.50 -4.06
C PHE A 118 -17.50 2.50 -4.54
N ASP A 119 -17.66 2.67 -5.85
CA ASP A 119 -18.67 3.53 -6.48
C ASP A 119 -20.06 2.87 -6.56
N SER A 120 -20.23 1.67 -5.97
CA SER A 120 -21.50 0.92 -5.89
C SER A 120 -22.19 0.57 -7.22
N GLY A 121 -21.57 0.88 -8.36
CA GLY A 121 -22.04 0.55 -9.71
C GLY A 121 -21.38 -0.71 -10.29
N PHE A 122 -22.05 -1.29 -11.29
CA PHE A 122 -21.52 -2.35 -12.14
C PHE A 122 -21.37 -1.81 -13.55
N HIS A 123 -20.21 -2.03 -14.16
CA HIS A 123 -19.86 -1.48 -15.47
C HIS A 123 -20.00 -2.50 -16.60
N GLY A 124 -20.36 -3.74 -16.29
CA GLY A 124 -20.47 -4.79 -17.27
C GLY A 124 -19.09 -5.28 -17.73
N PRO A 125 -18.91 -5.58 -19.03
CA PRO A 125 -17.61 -5.98 -19.55
C PRO A 125 -16.65 -4.79 -19.63
N VAL A 126 -15.48 -4.90 -19.00
CA VAL A 126 -14.43 -3.88 -18.98
C VAL A 126 -13.09 -4.48 -19.38
N SER A 127 -12.19 -3.71 -19.98
CA SER A 127 -10.83 -4.19 -20.24
C SER A 127 -10.05 -4.30 -18.92
N MET A 128 -9.02 -5.15 -18.90
CA MET A 128 -8.12 -5.24 -17.73
C MET A 128 -7.49 -3.88 -17.40
N SER A 129 -7.04 -3.14 -18.41
CA SER A 129 -6.49 -1.79 -18.20
C SER A 129 -7.49 -0.83 -17.56
N ASP A 130 -8.74 -0.81 -18.04
CA ASP A 130 -9.78 0.03 -17.45
C ASP A 130 -10.08 -0.38 -16.00
N ALA A 131 -10.17 -1.70 -15.75
CA ALA A 131 -10.42 -2.24 -14.43
C ALA A 131 -9.33 -1.85 -13.41
N LEU A 132 -8.06 -1.83 -13.82
CA LEU A 132 -6.95 -1.40 -12.98
C LEU A 132 -6.96 0.11 -12.75
N VAL A 133 -7.13 0.93 -13.81
CA VAL A 133 -7.20 2.40 -13.71
C VAL A 133 -8.30 2.84 -12.75
N ARG A 134 -9.46 2.17 -12.84
CA ARG A 134 -10.63 2.48 -12.02
C ARG A 134 -10.64 1.74 -10.68
N SER A 135 -9.62 0.90 -10.43
CA SER A 135 -9.50 0.08 -9.23
C SER A 135 -10.78 -0.68 -8.92
N LEU A 136 -11.37 -1.36 -9.91
CA LEU A 136 -12.57 -2.17 -9.72
C LEU A 136 -12.26 -3.42 -8.90
N ASN A 137 -13.18 -3.82 -8.02
CA ASN A 137 -12.98 -4.95 -7.11
C ASN A 137 -13.31 -6.28 -7.81
N LEU A 138 -14.42 -6.34 -8.55
CA LEU A 138 -14.89 -7.59 -9.13
C LEU A 138 -13.95 -8.15 -10.22
N PRO A 139 -13.45 -7.35 -11.16
CA PRO A 139 -12.41 -7.79 -12.09
C PRO A 139 -11.13 -8.28 -11.39
N ALA A 140 -10.71 -7.62 -10.32
CA ALA A 140 -9.51 -8.02 -9.57
C ALA A 140 -9.72 -9.38 -8.87
N VAL A 141 -10.91 -9.61 -8.30
CA VAL A 141 -11.29 -10.92 -7.73
C VAL A 141 -11.32 -11.99 -8.82
N GLN A 142 -11.91 -11.69 -9.98
CA GLN A 142 -11.94 -12.62 -11.11
C GLN A 142 -10.52 -13.06 -11.53
N VAL A 143 -9.59 -12.11 -11.65
CA VAL A 143 -8.19 -12.42 -12.00
C VAL A 143 -7.49 -13.20 -10.89
N LEU A 144 -7.71 -12.83 -9.62
CA LEU A 144 -7.14 -13.55 -8.48
C LEU A 144 -7.64 -15.01 -8.40
N GLU A 145 -8.93 -15.25 -8.68
CA GLU A 145 -9.52 -16.58 -8.74
C GLU A 145 -8.88 -17.41 -9.86
N ALA A 146 -8.72 -16.82 -11.04
CA ALA A 146 -8.09 -17.48 -12.19
C ALA A 146 -6.59 -17.75 -11.97
N TYR A 147 -5.87 -16.83 -11.34
CA TYR A 147 -4.44 -16.97 -11.01
C TYR A 147 -4.20 -17.95 -9.85
N GLY A 148 -5.13 -17.99 -8.89
CA GLY A 148 -5.08 -18.82 -7.69
C GLY A 148 -4.61 -18.04 -6.45
N PRO A 149 -5.47 -17.84 -5.42
CA PRO A 149 -5.10 -17.06 -4.23
C PRO A 149 -3.91 -17.61 -3.44
N LYS A 150 -3.77 -18.95 -3.33
CA LYS A 150 -2.64 -19.59 -2.66
C LYS A 150 -1.32 -19.32 -3.39
N ARG A 151 -1.36 -19.39 -4.72
CA ARG A 151 -0.21 -19.12 -5.59
C ARG A 151 0.18 -17.65 -5.50
N PHE A 152 -0.79 -16.75 -5.52
CA PHE A 152 -0.58 -15.32 -5.32
C PHE A 152 0.10 -15.03 -3.98
N ALA A 153 -0.44 -15.55 -2.88
CA ALA A 153 0.14 -15.37 -1.55
C ALA A 153 1.59 -15.89 -1.46
N ALA A 154 1.87 -17.05 -2.06
CA ALA A 154 3.21 -17.63 -2.09
C ALA A 154 4.24 -16.80 -2.90
N LYS A 155 3.79 -15.96 -3.84
CA LYS A 155 4.66 -15.06 -4.61
C LYS A 155 4.99 -13.75 -3.89
N LEU A 156 4.21 -13.39 -2.87
CA LEU A 156 4.41 -12.18 -2.07
C LEU A 156 5.22 -12.41 -0.79
N ALA A 157 5.42 -13.67 -0.41
CA ALA A 157 6.21 -14.08 0.75
C ALA A 157 7.70 -14.16 0.39
#